data_AF-A0A249SN67-F1
#
_entry.id   AF-A0A249SN67-F1
#
_cell.length_a   1.000
_cell.length_b   1.000
_cell.length_c   1.000
_cell.angle_alpha   90.00
_cell.angle_beta   90.00
_cell.angle_gamma   90.00
#
_symmetry.space_group_name_H-M   'P 1'
#
loop_
_entity.id
_entity.type
_entity.pdbx_description
1 polymer ?
#
loop_
_entity_poly.entity_id
_entity_poly.type
_entity_poly.pdbx_seq_one_letter_code
_entity_poly.pdbx_strand_id
1 'polypeptide(L)'
;MIEIKFKNQAEIDSYNKYKELKGIEYHQYIAKYLNTDQYSKIAVVIQYDLRLKYILYRYICFFEEYIRAVLMNCNIKDINYFLNENTSMSETQQIYYKHKDIIEQIYPSKPIIAKNDFDRIRELRNQISHFKPIILDNIIENQTNINFLYKNLTKNYQANFKNEINLIGNEVDLLDKVKIKFEN
;
A
#
# COMPACT_ATOMS: atom_id res chain seq x y z
N MET A 1 -16.94 -22.66 -12.95
CA MET A 1 -15.81 -21.82 -13.41
C MET A 1 -16.39 -20.84 -14.41
N ILE A 2 -16.10 -19.53 -14.32
CA ILE A 2 -16.68 -18.53 -15.24
C ILE A 2 -15.88 -18.61 -16.55
N GLU A 3 -16.58 -18.75 -17.67
CA GLU A 3 -15.95 -18.67 -18.99
C GLU A 3 -15.61 -17.21 -19.30
N ILE A 4 -14.32 -16.87 -19.40
CA ILE A 4 -13.86 -15.50 -19.61
C ILE A 4 -13.98 -15.16 -21.10
N LYS A 5 -14.64 -14.04 -21.41
CA LYS A 5 -14.83 -13.51 -22.76
C LYS A 5 -13.81 -12.41 -23.07
N PHE A 6 -13.26 -12.46 -24.28
CA PHE A 6 -12.27 -11.53 -24.80
C PHE A 6 -12.84 -10.76 -26.00
N LYS A 7 -12.56 -9.47 -26.10
CA LYS A 7 -13.02 -8.60 -27.19
C LYS A 7 -12.15 -8.71 -28.45
N ASN A 8 -10.86 -9.02 -28.28
CA ASN A 8 -9.89 -9.04 -29.36
C ASN A 8 -8.68 -9.92 -29.01
N GLN A 9 -7.79 -10.15 -29.98
CA GLN A 9 -6.58 -10.95 -29.79
C GLN A 9 -5.64 -10.37 -28.72
N ALA A 10 -5.55 -9.04 -28.61
CA ALA A 10 -4.69 -8.39 -27.61
C ALA A 10 -5.12 -8.72 -26.16
N GLU A 11 -6.43 -8.85 -25.91
CA GLU A 11 -6.96 -9.32 -24.62
C GLU A 11 -6.59 -10.78 -24.34
N ILE A 12 -6.62 -11.64 -25.36
CA ILE A 12 -6.23 -13.05 -25.25
C ILE A 12 -4.74 -13.16 -24.92
N ASP A 13 -3.89 -12.42 -25.63
CA ASP A 13 -2.44 -12.41 -25.42
C ASP A 13 -2.08 -11.89 -24.02
N SER A 14 -2.75 -10.81 -23.60
CA SER A 14 -2.63 -10.25 -22.25
C SER A 14 -3.05 -11.27 -21.18
N TYR A 15 -4.19 -11.94 -21.37
CA TYR A 15 -4.67 -12.96 -20.45
C TYR A 15 -3.69 -14.13 -20.32
N ASN A 16 -3.17 -14.64 -21.45
CA ASN A 16 -2.20 -15.74 -21.43
C ASN A 16 -0.93 -15.34 -20.66
N LYS A 17 -0.42 -14.13 -20.87
CA LYS A 17 0.73 -13.59 -20.13
C LYS A 17 0.46 -13.53 -18.62
N TYR A 18 -0.67 -12.95 -18.20
CA TYR A 18 -0.98 -12.84 -16.77
C TYR A 18 -1.36 -14.17 -16.13
N LYS A 19 -1.99 -15.07 -16.89
CA LYS A 19 -2.31 -16.44 -16.48
C LYS A 19 -1.03 -17.21 -16.13
N GLU A 20 0.03 -17.08 -16.92
CA GLU A 20 1.34 -17.68 -16.59
C GLU A 20 1.93 -17.11 -15.30
N LEU A 21 1.75 -15.81 -15.04
CA LEU A 21 2.32 -15.14 -13.88
C LEU A 21 1.52 -15.33 -12.58
N LYS A 22 0.19 -15.44 -12.66
CA LYS A 22 -0.73 -15.36 -11.50
C LYS A 22 -1.67 -16.56 -11.38
N GLY A 23 -1.66 -17.47 -12.34
CA GLY A 23 -2.60 -18.59 -12.42
C GLY A 23 -3.97 -18.18 -12.97
N ILE A 24 -4.74 -19.20 -13.40
CA ILE A 24 -6.12 -19.02 -13.83
C ILE A 24 -7.00 -18.65 -12.63
N GLU A 25 -6.66 -19.17 -11.46
CA GLU A 25 -7.39 -19.04 -10.20
C GLU A 25 -7.57 -17.57 -9.82
N TYR A 26 -6.53 -16.75 -10.00
CA TYR A 26 -6.60 -15.31 -9.68
C TYR A 26 -7.59 -14.56 -10.57
N HIS A 27 -7.60 -14.87 -11.88
CA HIS A 27 -8.56 -14.32 -12.82
C HIS A 27 -9.99 -14.75 -12.49
N GLN A 28 -10.17 -16.03 -12.15
CA GLN A 28 -11.47 -16.58 -11.75
C GLN A 28 -11.96 -16.00 -10.43
N TYR A 29 -11.07 -15.73 -9.48
CA TYR A 29 -11.40 -15.08 -8.23
C TYR A 29 -11.96 -13.68 -8.47
N ILE A 30 -11.28 -12.89 -9.29
CA ILE A 30 -11.73 -11.55 -9.66
C ILE A 30 -13.04 -11.61 -10.44
N ALA A 31 -13.15 -12.50 -11.43
CA ALA A 31 -14.37 -12.68 -12.22
C ALA A 31 -15.60 -12.94 -11.32
N LYS A 32 -15.45 -13.84 -10.33
CA LYS A 32 -16.49 -14.13 -9.34
C LYS A 32 -16.78 -12.94 -8.44
N TYR A 33 -15.75 -12.29 -7.93
CA TYR A 33 -15.91 -11.11 -7.06
C TYR A 33 -16.63 -9.96 -7.78
N LEU A 34 -16.36 -9.77 -9.08
CA LEU A 34 -16.98 -8.74 -9.90
C LEU A 34 -18.32 -9.15 -10.51
N ASN A 35 -18.67 -10.44 -10.46
CA ASN A 35 -19.79 -11.04 -11.18
C ASN A 35 -19.76 -10.69 -12.68
N THR A 36 -18.63 -10.93 -13.34
CA THR A 36 -18.40 -10.61 -14.76
C THR A 36 -17.67 -11.74 -15.48
N ASP A 37 -17.99 -11.94 -16.75
CA ASP A 37 -17.25 -12.79 -17.68
C ASP A 37 -16.26 -12.00 -18.55
N GLN A 38 -16.39 -10.67 -18.60
CA GLN A 38 -15.55 -9.81 -19.46
C GLN A 38 -14.12 -9.67 -18.94
N TYR A 39 -13.12 -10.10 -19.74
CA TYR A 39 -11.71 -9.97 -19.38
C TYR A 39 -11.29 -8.51 -19.17
N SER A 40 -11.79 -7.56 -19.98
CA SER A 40 -11.42 -6.15 -19.84
C SER A 40 -11.63 -5.62 -18.42
N LYS A 41 -12.74 -5.98 -17.76
CA LYS A 41 -13.04 -5.58 -16.37
C LYS A 41 -12.14 -6.28 -15.35
N ILE A 42 -11.86 -7.56 -15.57
CA ILE A 42 -10.95 -8.36 -14.73
C ILE A 42 -9.53 -7.75 -14.80
N ALA A 43 -9.05 -7.48 -16.01
CA ALA A 43 -7.72 -6.93 -16.27
C ALA A 43 -7.54 -5.53 -15.64
N VAL A 44 -8.55 -4.66 -15.72
CA VAL A 44 -8.52 -3.34 -15.06
C VAL A 44 -8.33 -3.48 -13.55
N VAL A 45 -9.05 -4.41 -12.90
CA VAL A 45 -8.89 -4.66 -11.46
C VAL A 45 -7.50 -5.23 -11.11
N ILE A 46 -6.97 -6.15 -11.91
CA ILE A 46 -5.59 -6.67 -11.74
C ILE A 46 -4.56 -5.54 -11.84
N GLN A 47 -4.69 -4.70 -12.87
CA GLN A 47 -3.77 -3.59 -13.10
C GLN A 47 -3.86 -2.54 -12.00
N TYR A 48 -5.07 -2.20 -11.57
CA TYR A 48 -5.29 -1.27 -10.46
C TYR A 48 -4.65 -1.77 -9.17
N ASP A 49 -4.88 -3.03 -8.78
CA ASP A 49 -4.29 -3.65 -7.60
C ASP A 49 -2.74 -3.65 -7.65
N LEU A 50 -2.16 -3.88 -8.83
CA LEU A 50 -0.71 -3.83 -9.04
C LEU A 50 -0.16 -2.40 -8.93
N ARG A 51 -0.79 -1.42 -9.60
CA ARG A 51 -0.39 -0.01 -9.54
C ARG A 51 -0.49 0.53 -8.11
N LEU A 52 -1.56 0.17 -7.41
CA LEU A 52 -1.76 0.52 -6.00
C LEU A 52 -0.61 -0.01 -5.15
N LYS A 53 -0.20 -1.27 -5.30
CA LYS A 53 0.95 -1.83 -4.57
C LYS A 53 2.23 -1.03 -4.78
N TYR A 54 2.55 -0.62 -6.01
CA TYR A 54 3.74 0.19 -6.28
C TYR A 54 3.70 1.56 -5.63
N ILE A 55 2.54 2.22 -5.67
CA ILE A 55 2.33 3.50 -4.97
C ILE A 55 2.52 3.28 -3.47
N LEU A 56 1.79 2.33 -2.87
CA LEU A 56 1.86 2.04 -1.44
C LEU A 56 3.29 1.70 -1.00
N TYR A 57 4.01 0.87 -1.75
CA TYR A 57 5.40 0.52 -1.46
C TYR A 57 6.28 1.76 -1.34
N ARG A 58 6.20 2.68 -2.31
CA ARG A 58 7.01 3.91 -2.31
C ARG A 58 6.73 4.78 -1.08
N TYR A 59 5.46 4.95 -0.72
CA TYR A 59 5.08 5.79 0.42
C TYR A 59 5.35 5.11 1.77
N ILE A 60 5.32 3.78 1.84
CA ILE A 60 5.79 3.02 3.00
C ILE A 60 7.30 3.20 3.18
N CYS A 61 8.10 3.05 2.11
CA CYS A 61 9.54 3.32 2.19
C CYS A 61 9.82 4.75 2.65
N PHE A 62 9.09 5.73 2.12
CA PHE A 62 9.21 7.12 2.57
C PHE A 62 8.87 7.27 4.06
N PHE A 63 7.79 6.62 4.53
CA PHE A 63 7.42 6.62 5.93
C PHE A 63 8.51 6.00 6.81
N GLU A 64 9.10 4.89 6.37
CA GLU A 64 10.22 4.23 7.07
C GLU A 64 11.44 5.16 7.18
N GLU A 65 11.84 5.79 6.07
CA GLU A 65 12.96 6.75 6.06
C GLU A 65 12.66 7.99 6.91
N TYR A 66 11.41 8.46 6.93
CA TYR A 66 11.00 9.57 7.77
C TYR A 66 11.23 9.26 9.26
N ILE A 67 10.89 8.06 9.73
CA ILE A 67 11.14 7.65 11.12
C ILE A 67 12.65 7.64 11.41
N ARG A 68 13.45 7.07 10.50
CA ARG A 68 14.92 7.03 10.63
C ARG A 68 15.48 8.45 10.72
N ALA A 69 15.01 9.37 9.89
CA ALA A 69 15.39 10.77 9.92
C ALA A 69 15.03 11.45 11.24
N VAL A 70 13.85 11.16 11.81
CA VAL A 70 13.48 11.67 13.15
C VAL A 70 14.46 11.16 14.21
N LEU A 71 14.76 9.85 14.20
CA LEU A 71 15.71 9.26 15.16
C LEU A 71 17.12 9.86 15.05
N MET A 72 17.58 10.13 13.83
CA MET A 72 18.86 10.80 13.57
C MET A 72 18.88 12.24 14.08
N ASN A 73 17.85 13.02 13.74
CA ASN A 73 17.79 14.42 14.12
C ASN A 73 17.60 14.62 15.63
N CYS A 74 17.03 13.63 16.32
CA CYS A 74 16.93 13.62 17.77
C CYS A 74 18.19 13.08 18.48
N ASN A 75 19.28 12.80 17.75
CA ASN A 75 20.52 12.19 18.27
C ASN A 75 20.30 10.86 19.00
N ILE A 76 19.26 10.09 18.63
CA ILE A 76 18.95 8.79 19.25
C ILE A 76 19.77 7.67 18.59
N LYS A 77 19.88 7.70 17.27
CA LYS A 77 20.68 6.78 16.44
C LYS A 77 21.32 7.55 15.30
N ASP A 78 22.57 7.24 14.98
CA ASP A 78 23.29 7.92 13.90
C ASP A 78 23.09 7.21 12.54
N ILE A 79 23.68 7.78 11.49
CA ILE A 79 23.62 7.19 10.15
C ILE A 79 24.32 5.83 10.07
N ASN A 80 25.39 5.62 10.85
CA ASN A 80 26.16 4.37 10.83
C ASN A 80 25.31 3.20 11.36
N TYR A 81 24.50 3.45 12.38
CA TYR A 81 23.53 2.48 12.88
C TYR A 81 22.59 2.00 11.76
N PHE A 82 22.01 2.91 10.97
CA PHE A 82 21.07 2.54 9.91
C PHE A 82 21.72 1.97 8.65
N LEU A 83 22.98 2.31 8.36
CA LEU A 83 23.71 1.79 7.19
C LEU A 83 24.35 0.43 7.44
N ASN A 84 24.89 0.20 8.64
CA ASN A 84 25.71 -0.98 8.92
C ASN A 84 24.94 -2.07 9.67
N GLU A 85 23.89 -1.72 10.41
CA GLU A 85 23.02 -2.71 11.04
C GLU A 85 21.84 -2.99 10.12
N ASN A 86 21.53 -4.28 9.90
CA ASN A 86 20.32 -4.72 9.20
C ASN A 86 19.07 -4.48 10.07
N THR A 87 18.81 -3.22 10.42
CA THR A 87 17.73 -2.83 11.33
C THR A 87 16.39 -2.99 10.63
N SER A 88 15.57 -3.88 11.16
CA SER A 88 14.20 -4.08 10.71
C SER A 88 13.31 -2.89 11.02
N MET A 89 12.17 -2.80 10.32
CA MET A 89 11.14 -1.81 10.62
C MET A 89 10.65 -1.95 12.07
N SER A 90 10.51 -3.18 12.57
CA SER A 90 10.00 -3.44 13.94
C SER A 90 10.97 -2.91 15.00
N GLU A 91 12.28 -3.08 14.81
CA GLU A 91 13.30 -2.52 15.72
C GLU A 91 13.31 -1.00 15.67
N THR A 92 13.23 -0.43 14.47
CA THR A 92 13.15 1.03 14.28
C THR A 92 11.94 1.61 15.02
N GLN A 93 10.78 0.95 14.96
CA GLN A 93 9.56 1.32 15.69
C GLN A 93 9.74 1.25 17.20
N GLN A 94 10.38 0.19 17.71
CA GLN A 94 10.65 0.04 19.14
C GLN A 94 11.57 1.16 19.66
N ILE A 95 12.61 1.50 18.89
CA ILE A 95 13.52 2.61 19.23
C ILE A 95 12.77 3.93 19.25
N TYR A 96 11.93 4.19 18.24
CA TYR A 96 11.08 5.38 18.18
C TYR A 96 10.19 5.50 19.43
N TYR A 97 9.49 4.44 19.82
CA TYR A 97 8.65 4.47 21.02
C TYR A 97 9.40 4.64 22.32
N LYS A 98 10.55 3.96 22.45
CA LYS A 98 11.37 4.04 23.65
C LYS A 98 11.83 5.47 23.94
N HIS A 99 11.96 6.30 22.91
CA HIS A 99 12.47 7.66 23.00
C HIS A 99 11.42 8.72 22.61
N LYS A 100 10.12 8.38 22.68
CA LYS A 100 9.04 9.29 22.31
C LYS A 100 9.12 10.64 23.04
N ASP A 101 9.52 10.64 24.32
CA ASP A 101 9.57 11.86 25.14
C ASP A 101 10.64 12.84 24.61
N ILE A 102 11.78 12.31 24.14
CA ILE A 102 12.85 13.11 23.52
C ILE A 102 12.36 13.67 22.17
N ILE A 103 11.65 12.84 21.40
CA ILE A 103 11.11 13.24 20.09
C ILE A 103 10.07 14.35 20.27
N GLU A 104 9.18 14.24 21.24
CA GLU A 104 8.17 15.27 21.58
C GLU A 104 8.82 16.58 22.02
N GLN A 105 9.92 16.52 22.80
CA GLN A 105 10.65 17.72 23.22
C GLN A 105 11.28 18.46 22.02
N ILE A 106 11.83 17.73 21.06
CA ILE A 106 12.50 18.31 19.87
C ILE A 106 11.48 18.73 18.81
N TYR A 107 10.37 18.00 18.68
CA TYR A 107 9.30 18.23 17.72
C TYR A 107 7.93 18.38 18.39
N PRO A 108 7.71 19.42 19.22
CA PRO A 108 6.48 19.54 20.04
C PRO A 108 5.21 19.77 19.21
N SER A 109 5.35 20.23 17.97
CA SER A 109 4.23 20.44 17.04
C SER A 109 3.88 19.19 16.21
N LYS A 110 4.63 18.09 16.36
CA LYS A 110 4.37 16.85 15.63
C LYS A 110 3.70 15.83 16.55
N PRO A 111 2.51 15.33 16.21
CA PRO A 111 1.92 14.24 16.96
C PRO A 111 2.80 13.00 16.86
N ILE A 112 3.00 12.32 17.99
CA ILE A 112 3.64 11.01 18.02
C ILE A 112 2.76 10.01 17.29
N ILE A 113 3.40 9.23 16.42
CA ILE A 113 2.75 8.13 15.72
C ILE A 113 2.27 7.11 16.77
N ALA A 114 1.02 6.64 16.68
CA ALA A 114 0.47 5.67 17.62
C ALA A 114 0.92 4.23 17.30
N LYS A 115 1.06 3.37 18.32
CA LYS A 115 1.69 2.04 18.14
C LYS A 115 0.89 1.18 17.17
N ASN A 116 -0.42 1.27 17.30
CA ASN A 116 -1.36 0.63 16.39
C ASN A 116 -1.13 1.07 14.93
N ASP A 117 -0.84 2.34 14.67
CA ASP A 117 -0.62 2.85 13.31
C ASP A 117 0.63 2.22 12.69
N PHE A 118 1.71 2.07 13.44
CA PHE A 118 2.90 1.35 12.97
C PHE A 118 2.62 -0.12 12.66
N ASP A 119 1.88 -0.79 13.55
CA ASP A 119 1.51 -2.19 13.34
C ASP A 119 0.66 -2.35 12.06
N ARG A 120 -0.31 -1.46 11.85
CA ARG A 120 -1.14 -1.43 10.62
C ARG A 120 -0.35 -1.13 9.35
N ILE A 121 0.59 -0.18 9.39
CA ILE A 121 1.44 0.14 8.24
C ILE A 121 2.40 -1.03 7.95
N ARG A 122 2.91 -1.72 8.99
CA ARG A 122 3.75 -2.91 8.85
C ARG A 122 2.98 -4.09 8.26
N GLU A 123 1.72 -4.30 8.67
CA GLU A 123 0.83 -5.29 8.06
C GLU A 123 0.65 -5.01 6.56
N LEU A 124 0.38 -3.75 6.19
CA LEU A 124 0.26 -3.32 4.80
C LEU A 124 1.56 -3.58 4.00
N ARG A 125 2.72 -3.25 4.57
CA ARG A 125 4.04 -3.51 3.98
C ARG A 125 4.24 -4.99 3.69
N ASN A 126 3.86 -5.86 4.63
CA ASN A 126 3.99 -7.30 4.48
C ASN A 126 3.06 -7.84 3.39
N GLN A 127 1.81 -7.36 3.34
CA GLN A 127 0.89 -7.74 2.25
C GLN A 127 1.46 -7.39 0.87
N ILE A 128 2.03 -6.19 0.71
CA ILE A 128 2.64 -5.73 -0.55
C ILE A 128 3.86 -6.60 -0.89
N SER A 129 4.73 -6.87 0.08
CA SER A 129 5.95 -7.67 -0.11
C SER A 129 5.64 -9.13 -0.50
N HIS A 130 4.54 -9.68 0.01
CA HIS A 130 4.04 -11.01 -0.37
C HIS A 130 3.09 -10.99 -1.57
N PHE A 131 2.97 -9.85 -2.27
CA PHE A 131 2.08 -9.67 -3.44
C PHE A 131 0.63 -10.10 -3.18
N LYS A 132 0.15 -9.98 -1.94
CA LYS A 132 -1.24 -10.31 -1.57
C LYS A 132 -2.21 -9.31 -2.21
N PRO A 133 -3.42 -9.73 -2.62
CA PRO A 133 -4.43 -8.81 -3.14
C PRO A 133 -4.81 -7.76 -2.11
N ILE A 134 -4.74 -6.46 -2.47
CA ILE A 134 -5.02 -5.36 -1.53
C ILE A 134 -6.50 -4.98 -1.57
N ILE A 135 -7.09 -4.99 -2.77
CA ILE A 135 -8.45 -4.49 -3.02
C ILE A 135 -9.49 -5.59 -3.21
N LEU A 136 -9.10 -6.84 -2.92
CA LEU A 136 -9.95 -8.03 -3.09
C LEU A 136 -10.08 -8.83 -1.79
N ASP A 137 -9.01 -8.88 -0.97
CA ASP A 137 -9.00 -9.55 0.32
C ASP A 137 -8.98 -8.51 1.44
N ASN A 138 -9.71 -8.74 2.53
CA ASN A 138 -9.74 -7.87 3.72
C ASN A 138 -9.88 -6.37 3.39
N ILE A 139 -10.76 -6.03 2.43
CA ILE A 139 -10.84 -4.69 1.82
C ILE A 139 -10.99 -3.58 2.87
N ILE A 140 -11.85 -3.78 3.86
CA ILE A 140 -12.09 -2.79 4.93
C ILE A 140 -10.82 -2.57 5.76
N GLU A 141 -10.14 -3.64 6.17
CA GLU A 141 -8.91 -3.56 6.94
C GLU A 141 -7.79 -2.91 6.12
N ASN A 142 -7.64 -3.29 4.85
CA ASN A 142 -6.64 -2.70 3.97
C ASN A 142 -6.91 -1.22 3.71
N GLN A 143 -8.18 -0.84 3.53
CA GLN A 143 -8.60 0.56 3.43
C GLN A 143 -8.24 1.35 4.69
N THR A 144 -8.50 0.78 5.86
CA THR A 144 -8.12 1.37 7.15
C THR A 144 -6.60 1.52 7.26
N ASN A 145 -5.82 0.49 6.90
CA ASN A 145 -4.36 0.52 6.94
C ASN A 145 -3.77 1.58 5.97
N ILE A 146 -4.36 1.74 4.79
CA ILE A 146 -3.99 2.80 3.83
C ILE A 146 -4.30 4.19 4.40
N ASN A 147 -5.43 4.36 5.09
CA ASN A 147 -5.77 5.62 5.75
C ASN A 147 -4.82 5.93 6.92
N PHE A 148 -4.35 4.93 7.66
CA PHE A 148 -3.31 5.12 8.67
C PHE A 148 -1.99 5.57 8.06
N LEU A 149 -1.55 4.95 6.96
CA LEU A 149 -0.37 5.42 6.22
C LEU A 149 -0.55 6.89 5.82
N TYR A 150 -1.67 7.23 5.17
CA TYR A 150 -1.97 8.60 4.75
C TYR A 150 -1.87 9.60 5.91
N LYS A 151 -2.56 9.35 7.03
CA LYS A 151 -2.59 10.26 8.19
C LYS A 151 -1.19 10.49 8.78
N ASN A 152 -0.30 9.51 8.67
CA ASN A 152 1.06 9.58 9.21
C ASN A 152 2.13 10.09 8.21
N LEU A 153 1.75 10.42 6.97
CA LEU A 153 2.61 11.14 6.03
C LEU A 153 2.65 12.64 6.37
N THR A 154 3.72 13.32 5.96
CA THR A 154 3.77 14.80 6.03
C THR A 154 2.78 15.43 5.03
N LYS A 155 2.29 16.65 5.30
CA LYS A 155 1.24 17.32 4.49
C LYS A 155 1.51 17.33 2.98
N ASN A 156 2.76 17.57 2.57
CA ASN A 156 3.13 17.57 1.15
C ASN A 156 2.99 16.17 0.53
N TYR A 157 3.38 15.12 1.26
CA TYR A 157 3.27 13.74 0.80
C TYR A 157 1.84 13.21 0.89
N GLN A 158 1.04 13.70 1.84
CA GLN A 158 -0.40 13.41 1.89
C GLN A 158 -1.10 13.83 0.60
N ALA A 159 -0.88 15.08 0.14
CA ALA A 159 -1.50 15.58 -1.08
C ALA A 159 -1.11 14.71 -2.30
N ASN A 160 0.20 14.43 -2.45
CA ASN A 160 0.69 13.60 -3.55
C ASN A 160 0.13 12.17 -3.49
N PHE A 161 0.13 11.54 -2.29
CA PHE A 161 -0.39 10.19 -2.10
C PHE A 161 -1.85 10.07 -2.51
N LYS A 162 -2.68 11.00 -2.02
CA LYS A 162 -4.12 11.06 -2.33
C LYS A 162 -4.33 11.27 -3.82
N ASN A 163 -3.59 12.18 -4.44
CA ASN A 163 -3.70 12.46 -5.87
C ASN A 163 -3.35 11.24 -6.72
N GLU A 164 -2.26 10.55 -6.40
CA GLU A 164 -1.83 9.36 -7.15
C GLU A 164 -2.82 8.20 -7.03
N ILE A 165 -3.33 7.94 -5.82
CA ILE A 165 -4.35 6.90 -5.59
C ILE A 165 -5.65 7.24 -6.33
N ASN A 166 -6.08 8.50 -6.30
CA ASN A 166 -7.26 8.94 -7.04
C ASN A 166 -7.05 8.82 -8.56
N LEU A 167 -5.85 9.13 -9.06
CA LEU A 167 -5.54 9.07 -10.48
C LEU A 167 -5.66 7.64 -11.02
N ILE A 168 -5.12 6.64 -10.32
CA ILE A 168 -5.30 5.23 -10.71
C ILE A 168 -6.73 4.73 -10.44
N GLY A 169 -7.44 5.34 -9.49
CA GLY A 169 -8.85 5.05 -9.20
C GLY A 169 -9.85 5.59 -10.23
N ASN A 170 -9.41 6.48 -11.11
CA ASN A 170 -10.22 7.09 -12.17
C ASN A 170 -10.19 6.30 -13.49
N GLU A 171 -9.57 5.11 -13.51
CA GLU A 171 -9.58 4.24 -14.69
C GLU A 171 -11.02 3.89 -15.10
N VAL A 172 -11.29 4.06 -16.39
CA VAL A 172 -12.57 3.68 -17.02
C VAL A 172 -12.81 2.19 -16.75
N ASP A 173 -14.02 1.85 -16.32
CA ASP A 173 -14.46 0.50 -15.91
C ASP A 173 -14.02 0.03 -14.51
N LEU A 174 -13.24 0.81 -13.74
CA LEU A 174 -12.95 0.45 -12.35
C LEU A 174 -14.19 0.65 -11.46
N LEU A 175 -14.62 -0.43 -10.83
CA LEU A 175 -15.83 -0.44 -10.00
C LEU A 175 -15.63 0.32 -8.68
N ASP A 176 -16.59 1.15 -8.29
CA ASP A 176 -16.49 1.96 -7.07
C ASP A 176 -16.27 1.15 -5.79
N LYS A 177 -16.73 -0.11 -5.75
CA LYS A 177 -16.57 -0.98 -4.59
C LYS A 177 -15.11 -1.41 -4.32
N VAL A 178 -14.22 -1.28 -5.30
CA VAL A 178 -12.78 -1.60 -5.14
C VAL A 178 -11.90 -0.36 -4.99
N LYS A 179 -12.47 0.84 -5.13
CA LYS A 179 -11.71 2.09 -5.07
C LYS A 179 -11.34 2.40 -3.62
N ILE A 180 -10.09 2.82 -3.42
CA ILE A 180 -9.63 3.36 -2.15
C ILE A 180 -10.31 4.70 -1.86
N LYS A 181 -10.81 4.86 -0.64
CA LYS A 181 -11.53 6.06 -0.16
C LYS A 181 -10.81 6.68 1.03
N PHE A 182 -10.41 7.94 0.89
CA PHE A 182 -9.85 8.69 2.01
C PHE A 182 -10.96 9.27 2.86
N GLU A 183 -10.88 9.08 4.16
CA GLU A 183 -11.71 9.79 5.13
C GLU A 183 -11.40 11.28 5.06
N ASN A 184 -12.44 12.12 5.19
CA ASN A 184 -12.32 13.57 5.31
C ASN A 184 -12.00 13.97 6.75
#